data_AF-A0A8J2JQ98-F1
#
_entry.id   AF-A0A8J2JQ98-F1
#
_cell.length_a   1.000
_cell.length_b   1.000
_cell.length_c   1.000
_cell.angle_alpha   90.00
_cell.angle_beta   90.00
_cell.angle_gamma   90.00
#
_symmetry.space_group_name_H-M   'P 1'
#
loop_
_entity.id
_entity.type
_entity.pdbx_description
1 polymer ?
#
loop_
_entity_poly.entity_id
_entity_poly.type
_entity_poly.pdbx_seq_one_letter_code
_entity_poly.pdbx_strand_id
1 'polypeptide(L)'
;MTVVFTPIQNTWTASIPTIFTGPTMVSIIVGIASLFVYKIWAKWSRLPTSEDITNTVGFESGKGKHKREVINRLQKLRKLGPIPPPYPNGWFTLLGSEQLGKETATEVSVLGLNLVAWRGKSGKAYVADAYCPHLGAHLGVGGTVENECITCPFHGWQFHGQNGSLFNIPYSNAEALEASAKIKMHRIIERNGFIYLWHHAEGQEPFWFPGEHKKILSGQWASCHRHEMTIGAHIQDVRENLADVNHFNVVHAPGMFEGILNFFSFKYQGEWTIMKDETTLKRNHMTSSVVHSVLMLFDKFSLFPTTLQFIEEGPGLSELHLNIGFIKSILFIHVTPLEPMTQRIVFQLYTSDWIPTLITSLLFANSLNMVYRDAAIWSRKTFVKSPILPKQDTSVKTFRLWFAQFYSENSWRVGSENSFEF
;
A
#
# COMPACT_ATOMS: atom_id res chain seq x y z
N MET A 1 50.14 -62.86 -40.91
CA MET A 1 49.14 -62.91 -42.00
C MET A 1 47.98 -62.03 -41.57
N THR A 2 47.85 -60.89 -42.24
CA THR A 2 46.96 -59.79 -41.90
C THR A 2 45.57 -60.10 -42.46
N VAL A 3 44.55 -60.15 -41.60
CA VAL A 3 43.16 -60.36 -42.02
C VAL A 3 42.61 -59.02 -42.51
N VAL A 4 42.36 -58.93 -43.82
CA VAL A 4 41.70 -57.79 -44.46
C VAL A 4 40.20 -58.08 -44.46
N PHE A 5 39.43 -57.30 -43.68
CA PHE A 5 37.97 -57.29 -43.77
C PHE A 5 37.53 -56.28 -44.83
N THR A 6 36.78 -56.75 -45.82
CA THR A 6 36.02 -55.92 -46.76
C THR A 6 34.87 -55.21 -46.03
N PRO A 7 34.60 -53.92 -46.28
CA PRO A 7 33.44 -53.26 -45.70
C PRO A 7 32.17 -53.65 -46.47
N ILE A 8 31.17 -54.11 -45.72
CA ILE A 8 29.79 -54.28 -46.20
C ILE A 8 29.20 -52.89 -46.43
N GLN A 9 28.63 -52.66 -47.63
CA GLN A 9 27.86 -51.47 -47.94
C GLN A 9 26.61 -51.39 -47.05
N ASN A 10 26.56 -50.40 -46.16
CA ASN A 10 25.35 -50.05 -45.42
C ASN A 10 24.43 -49.22 -46.33
N THR A 11 23.44 -49.87 -46.96
CA THR A 11 22.28 -49.21 -47.56
C THR A 11 21.17 -49.03 -46.53
N TRP A 12 21.36 -48.10 -45.59
CA TRP A 12 20.27 -47.55 -44.78
C TRP A 12 20.49 -46.05 -44.55
N THR A 13 20.36 -45.25 -45.60
CA THR A 13 20.07 -43.82 -45.43
C THR A 13 18.58 -43.67 -45.17
N ALA A 14 18.16 -43.84 -43.91
CA ALA A 14 16.88 -43.31 -43.48
C ALA A 14 16.99 -41.79 -43.51
N SER A 15 16.41 -41.16 -44.53
CA SER A 15 16.18 -39.73 -44.55
C SER A 15 15.21 -39.39 -43.42
N ILE A 16 15.76 -38.91 -42.29
CA ILE A 16 14.96 -38.23 -41.27
C ILE A 16 14.32 -37.03 -41.97
N PRO A 17 12.98 -36.93 -42.05
CA PRO A 17 12.36 -35.81 -42.73
C PRO A 17 12.72 -34.52 -41.99
N THR A 18 13.39 -33.62 -42.69
CA THR A 18 13.67 -32.23 -42.30
C THR A 18 12.36 -31.44 -42.23
N ILE A 19 11.49 -31.78 -41.29
CA ILE A 19 10.22 -31.06 -41.05
C ILE A 19 10.37 -29.98 -39.97
N PHE A 20 11.52 -29.89 -39.27
CA PHE A 20 11.59 -29.12 -38.02
C PHE A 20 12.65 -27.99 -37.96
N THR A 21 13.05 -27.38 -39.08
CA THR A 21 14.03 -26.27 -39.07
C THR A 21 13.69 -25.08 -39.99
N GLY A 22 12.44 -24.95 -40.43
CA GLY A 22 12.01 -23.82 -41.27
C GLY A 22 11.61 -22.56 -40.48
N PRO A 23 11.71 -21.35 -41.08
CA PRO A 23 11.25 -20.09 -40.47
C PRO A 23 9.78 -20.14 -40.02
N THR A 24 8.96 -20.99 -40.62
CA THR A 24 7.56 -21.25 -40.22
C THR A 24 7.45 -21.88 -38.83
N MET A 25 8.33 -22.83 -38.48
CA MET A 25 8.34 -23.44 -37.14
C MET A 25 8.82 -22.45 -36.09
N VAL A 26 9.82 -21.63 -36.42
CA VAL A 26 10.26 -20.52 -35.54
C VAL A 26 9.11 -19.53 -35.33
N SER A 27 8.40 -19.13 -36.38
CA SER A 27 7.23 -18.25 -36.27
C SER A 27 6.07 -18.87 -35.47
N ILE A 28 5.84 -20.17 -35.58
CA ILE A 28 4.84 -20.88 -34.78
C ILE A 28 5.28 -20.93 -33.30
N ILE A 29 6.53 -21.26 -33.02
CA ILE A 29 7.08 -21.29 -31.64
C ILE A 29 7.03 -19.89 -31.03
N VAL A 30 7.45 -18.86 -31.77
CA VAL A 30 7.36 -17.46 -31.35
C VAL A 30 5.90 -17.07 -31.16
N GLY A 31 4.99 -17.42 -32.06
CA GLY A 31 3.56 -17.14 -31.93
C GLY A 31 2.93 -17.79 -30.71
N ILE A 32 3.25 -19.07 -30.43
CA ILE A 32 2.80 -19.79 -29.24
C ILE A 32 3.40 -19.17 -27.97
N ALA A 33 4.71 -18.84 -27.97
CA ALA A 33 5.37 -18.17 -26.86
C ALA A 33 4.79 -16.77 -26.62
N SER A 34 4.50 -16.00 -27.66
CA SER A 34 3.86 -14.70 -27.58
C SER A 34 2.42 -14.80 -27.07
N LEU A 35 1.63 -15.78 -27.52
CA LEU A 35 0.28 -16.04 -26.99
C LEU A 35 0.33 -16.50 -25.53
N PHE A 36 1.33 -17.29 -25.15
CA PHE A 36 1.54 -17.72 -23.77
C PHE A 36 1.93 -16.55 -22.87
N VAL A 37 2.90 -15.73 -23.29
CA VAL A 37 3.29 -14.48 -22.62
C VAL A 37 2.11 -13.52 -22.56
N TYR A 38 1.32 -13.40 -23.63
CA TYR A 38 0.10 -12.58 -23.66
C TYR A 38 -0.97 -13.10 -22.69
N LYS A 39 -1.17 -14.42 -22.58
CA LYS A 39 -2.13 -14.98 -21.61
C LYS A 39 -1.67 -14.79 -20.17
N ILE A 40 -0.38 -14.95 -19.89
CA ILE A 40 0.22 -14.63 -18.58
C ILE A 40 0.05 -13.14 -18.31
N TRP A 41 0.41 -12.29 -19.27
CA TRP A 41 0.27 -10.86 -19.19
C TRP A 41 -1.19 -10.48 -18.96
N ALA A 42 -2.14 -10.88 -19.79
CA ALA A 42 -3.57 -10.55 -19.65
C ALA A 42 -4.17 -11.01 -18.32
N LYS A 43 -3.69 -12.14 -17.77
CA LYS A 43 -4.11 -12.60 -16.43
C LYS A 43 -3.53 -11.71 -15.33
N TRP A 44 -2.29 -11.24 -15.46
CA TRP A 44 -1.59 -10.48 -14.41
C TRP A 44 -1.68 -8.96 -14.55
N SER A 45 -1.81 -8.42 -15.76
CA SER A 45 -2.06 -7.01 -16.03
C SER A 45 -3.49 -6.61 -15.69
N ARG A 46 -4.39 -7.60 -15.55
CA ARG A 46 -5.68 -7.39 -14.91
C ARG A 46 -5.43 -7.16 -13.42
N LEU A 47 -5.56 -5.91 -13.00
CA LEU A 47 -5.66 -5.56 -11.59
C LEU A 47 -6.83 -6.36 -10.97
N PRO A 48 -6.64 -6.95 -9.78
CA PRO A 48 -7.74 -7.60 -9.07
C PRO A 48 -8.88 -6.61 -8.91
N THR A 49 -10.05 -6.99 -9.43
CA THR A 49 -11.28 -6.20 -9.33
C THR A 49 -11.83 -6.29 -7.92
N SER A 50 -12.72 -5.37 -7.53
CA SER A 50 -13.47 -5.48 -6.27
C SER A 50 -14.16 -6.84 -6.10
N GLU A 51 -14.60 -7.47 -7.20
CA GLU A 51 -15.07 -8.86 -7.21
C GLU A 51 -13.99 -9.86 -6.82
N ASP A 52 -12.75 -9.71 -7.30
CA ASP A 52 -11.60 -10.54 -6.92
C ASP A 52 -11.25 -10.39 -5.43
N ILE A 53 -11.33 -9.16 -4.89
CA ILE A 53 -11.21 -8.86 -3.43
C ILE A 53 -12.28 -9.62 -2.63
N THR A 54 -13.49 -9.73 -3.18
CA THR A 54 -14.61 -10.44 -2.55
C THR A 54 -14.64 -11.95 -2.82
N ASN A 55 -13.83 -12.45 -3.78
CA ASN A 55 -13.71 -13.86 -4.14
C ASN A 55 -12.53 -14.54 -3.45
N THR A 56 -11.49 -13.79 -3.05
CA THR A 56 -10.43 -14.28 -2.14
C THR A 56 -10.86 -14.28 -0.67
N VAL A 57 -12.09 -13.89 -0.36
CA VAL A 57 -12.70 -13.95 0.98
C VAL A 57 -13.04 -15.41 1.31
N GLY A 58 -12.00 -16.23 1.51
CA GLY A 58 -12.00 -17.65 1.86
C GLY A 58 -12.74 -18.60 0.92
N PHE A 59 -12.47 -19.88 1.17
CA PHE A 59 -13.08 -21.05 0.55
C PHE A 59 -14.61 -21.01 0.66
N GLU A 60 -15.30 -20.33 -0.26
CA GLU A 60 -16.58 -20.74 -0.87
C GLU A 60 -17.10 -19.67 -1.84
N SER A 61 -17.51 -20.17 -3.01
CA SER A 61 -18.00 -19.42 -4.16
C SER A 61 -19.51 -19.13 -4.04
N GLY A 62 -19.88 -17.94 -3.56
CA GLY A 62 -21.19 -17.35 -3.89
C GLY A 62 -21.08 -16.40 -5.08
N LYS A 63 -22.11 -16.26 -5.94
CA LYS A 63 -22.17 -15.23 -7.01
C LYS A 63 -23.07 -14.05 -6.57
N GLY A 64 -22.71 -12.81 -6.93
CA GLY A 64 -23.64 -11.67 -6.97
C GLY A 64 -23.47 -10.55 -5.90
N LYS A 65 -24.24 -9.46 -6.09
CA LYS A 65 -24.26 -8.18 -5.34
C LYS A 65 -24.36 -8.27 -3.80
N HIS A 66 -24.62 -9.46 -3.25
CA HIS A 66 -24.73 -9.72 -1.80
C HIS A 66 -23.39 -9.77 -1.04
N LYS A 67 -22.22 -9.81 -1.70
CA LYS A 67 -20.94 -9.97 -1.01
C LYS A 67 -20.48 -8.77 -0.18
N ARG A 68 -20.64 -7.55 -0.70
CA ARG A 68 -20.32 -6.32 0.05
C ARG A 68 -21.21 -6.19 1.29
N GLU A 69 -22.49 -6.53 1.16
CA GLU A 69 -23.42 -6.58 2.28
C GLU A 69 -23.02 -7.63 3.32
N VAL A 70 -22.56 -8.81 2.87
CA VAL A 70 -22.06 -9.86 3.77
C VAL A 70 -20.79 -9.41 4.49
N ILE A 71 -19.83 -8.77 3.81
CA ILE A 71 -18.62 -8.22 4.45
C ILE A 71 -19.00 -7.15 5.46
N ASN A 72 -19.83 -6.18 5.07
CA ASN A 72 -20.32 -5.14 5.97
C ASN A 72 -21.06 -5.75 7.17
N ARG A 73 -21.86 -6.80 6.96
CA ARG A 73 -22.54 -7.53 8.03
C ARG A 73 -21.53 -8.24 8.95
N LEU A 74 -20.56 -8.95 8.41
CA LEU A 74 -19.53 -9.63 9.20
C LEU A 74 -18.67 -8.64 9.99
N GLN A 75 -18.33 -7.49 9.41
CA GLN A 75 -17.66 -6.39 10.10
C GLN A 75 -18.51 -5.86 11.27
N LYS A 76 -19.81 -5.63 11.06
CA LYS A 76 -20.75 -5.24 12.12
C LYS A 76 -20.90 -6.30 13.22
N LEU A 77 -20.83 -7.58 12.85
CA LEU A 77 -20.92 -8.70 13.79
C LEU A 77 -19.59 -8.99 14.51
N ARG A 78 -18.48 -8.39 14.07
CA ARG A 78 -17.17 -8.62 14.67
C ARG A 78 -17.19 -8.11 16.11
N LYS A 79 -17.15 -9.03 17.07
CA LYS A 79 -17.01 -8.69 18.49
C LYS A 79 -15.62 -8.11 18.70
N LEU A 80 -15.55 -6.82 19.00
CA LEU A 80 -14.30 -6.17 19.35
C LEU A 80 -13.92 -6.62 20.76
N GLY A 81 -12.84 -7.41 20.85
CA GLY A 81 -12.17 -7.68 22.12
C GLY A 81 -11.39 -6.44 22.61
N PRO A 82 -10.52 -6.58 23.62
CA PRO A 82 -9.63 -5.51 24.04
C PRO A 82 -8.58 -5.26 22.94
N ILE A 83 -8.88 -4.34 22.04
CA ILE A 83 -7.96 -3.89 20.99
C ILE A 83 -7.12 -2.69 21.48
N PRO A 84 -5.91 -2.47 20.92
CA PRO A 84 -5.18 -1.23 21.10
C PRO A 84 -5.98 -0.02 20.59
N PRO A 85 -5.57 1.22 20.92
CA PRO A 85 -6.11 2.40 20.24
C PRO A 85 -5.99 2.25 18.71
N PRO A 86 -7.02 2.56 17.91
CA PRO A 86 -6.96 2.38 16.47
C PRO A 86 -6.18 3.46 15.72
N TYR A 87 -5.92 4.59 16.37
CA TYR A 87 -5.29 5.76 15.77
C TYR A 87 -3.91 6.00 16.42
N PRO A 88 -2.83 5.41 15.88
CA PRO A 88 -1.49 5.63 16.40
C PRO A 88 -0.95 7.02 15.99
N ASN A 89 -0.07 7.58 16.81
CA ASN A 89 0.67 8.80 16.55
C ASN A 89 1.69 8.59 15.41
N GLY A 90 1.66 9.46 14.41
CA GLY A 90 2.59 9.40 13.29
C GLY A 90 2.09 10.07 12.01
N TRP A 91 2.79 9.79 10.92
CA TRP A 91 2.45 10.27 9.59
C TRP A 91 1.56 9.27 8.84
N PHE A 92 0.50 9.77 8.20
CA PHE A 92 -0.40 8.99 7.37
C PHE A 92 -0.62 9.65 6.02
N THR A 93 -0.73 8.85 4.96
CA THR A 93 -1.03 9.35 3.62
C THR A 93 -2.49 9.76 3.50
N LEU A 94 -2.74 11.02 3.18
CA LEU A 94 -4.07 11.54 2.90
C LEU A 94 -4.52 11.25 1.47
N LEU A 95 -3.66 11.58 0.50
CA LEU A 95 -3.89 11.40 -0.93
C LEU A 95 -2.56 11.53 -1.69
N GLY A 96 -2.54 11.08 -2.94
CA GLY A 96 -1.48 11.42 -3.88
C GLY A 96 -1.51 12.92 -4.20
N SER A 97 -0.33 13.53 -4.30
CA SER A 97 -0.14 14.95 -4.62
C SER A 97 -0.85 15.34 -5.93
N GLU A 98 -0.78 14.46 -6.93
CA GLU A 98 -1.40 14.63 -8.25
C GLU A 98 -2.94 14.58 -8.23
N GLN A 99 -3.53 13.99 -7.20
CA GLN A 99 -4.99 13.94 -7.04
C GLN A 99 -5.57 15.27 -6.56
N LEU A 100 -4.72 16.21 -6.15
CA LEU A 100 -5.10 17.55 -5.73
C LEU A 100 -4.59 18.57 -6.75
N GLY A 101 -5.42 18.85 -7.76
CA GLY A 101 -5.12 19.83 -8.79
C GLY A 101 -4.99 21.25 -8.24
N LYS A 102 -4.27 22.11 -8.96
CA LYS A 102 -4.16 23.53 -8.63
C LYS A 102 -5.53 24.19 -8.58
N GLU A 103 -5.79 24.99 -7.54
CA GLU A 103 -7.07 25.68 -7.32
C GLU A 103 -8.28 24.73 -7.27
N THR A 104 -8.06 23.51 -6.74
CA THR A 104 -9.11 22.53 -6.48
C THR A 104 -9.17 22.17 -5.00
N ALA A 105 -10.35 21.73 -4.57
CA ALA A 105 -10.59 21.19 -3.24
C ALA A 105 -11.22 19.79 -3.35
N THR A 106 -10.98 18.96 -2.35
CA THR A 106 -11.54 17.61 -2.28
C THR A 106 -11.77 17.20 -0.82
N GLU A 107 -12.73 16.30 -0.62
CA GLU A 107 -12.96 15.66 0.68
C GLU A 107 -11.93 14.54 0.90
N VAL A 108 -11.42 14.45 2.13
CA VAL A 108 -10.55 13.34 2.53
C VAL A 108 -10.90 12.88 3.94
N SER A 109 -10.81 11.58 4.19
CA SER A 109 -11.03 11.00 5.51
C SER A 109 -9.76 10.32 6.03
N VAL A 110 -9.48 10.50 7.32
CA VAL A 110 -8.34 9.90 8.01
C VAL A 110 -8.60 9.86 9.51
N LEU A 111 -8.27 8.77 10.19
CA LEU A 111 -8.33 8.61 11.64
C LEU A 111 -9.72 8.96 12.23
N GLY A 112 -10.79 8.63 11.51
CA GLY A 112 -12.17 8.97 11.88
C GLY A 112 -12.57 10.43 11.64
N LEU A 113 -11.68 11.26 11.11
CA LEU A 113 -11.93 12.66 10.77
C LEU A 113 -12.41 12.79 9.32
N ASN A 114 -13.32 13.74 9.10
CA ASN A 114 -13.65 14.27 7.77
C ASN A 114 -12.95 15.61 7.60
N LEU A 115 -12.13 15.72 6.56
CA LEU A 115 -11.28 16.87 6.29
C LEU A 115 -11.53 17.42 4.89
N VAL A 116 -11.13 18.67 4.68
CA VAL A 116 -10.98 19.27 3.36
C VAL A 116 -9.50 19.39 3.04
N ALA A 117 -9.10 18.94 1.85
CA ALA A 117 -7.79 19.22 1.27
C ALA A 117 -7.97 20.15 0.07
N TRP A 118 -7.14 21.19 -0.06
CA TRP A 118 -7.16 22.06 -1.24
C TRP A 118 -5.78 22.55 -1.60
N ARG A 119 -5.59 22.91 -2.87
CA ARG A 119 -4.34 23.49 -3.36
C ARG A 119 -4.57 24.91 -3.81
N GLY A 120 -3.85 25.84 -3.21
CA GLY A 120 -3.90 27.26 -3.55
C GLY A 120 -3.29 27.56 -4.92
N LYS A 121 -3.41 28.82 -5.35
CA LYS A 121 -2.85 29.36 -6.59
C LYS A 121 -1.33 29.33 -6.62
N SER A 122 -0.68 29.38 -5.46
CA SER A 122 0.76 29.15 -5.31
C SER A 122 1.19 27.72 -5.65
N GLY A 123 0.24 26.78 -5.71
CA GLY A 123 0.50 25.35 -5.80
C GLY A 123 0.71 24.69 -4.44
N LYS A 124 0.62 25.42 -3.32
CA LYS A 124 0.74 24.85 -1.97
C LYS A 124 -0.53 24.11 -1.56
N ALA A 125 -0.38 22.92 -0.99
CA ALA A 125 -1.47 22.16 -0.41
C ALA A 125 -1.80 22.64 1.02
N TYR A 126 -3.06 22.53 1.40
CA TYR A 126 -3.61 22.85 2.71
C TYR A 126 -4.63 21.79 3.11
N VAL A 127 -4.74 21.51 4.41
CA VAL A 127 -5.73 20.57 4.96
C VAL A 127 -6.33 21.13 6.23
N ALA A 128 -7.64 21.09 6.35
CA ALA A 128 -8.39 21.58 7.51
C ALA A 128 -9.55 20.64 7.86
N ASP A 129 -10.16 20.85 9.02
CA ASP A 129 -11.46 20.24 9.33
C ASP A 129 -12.48 20.59 8.24
N ALA A 130 -13.30 19.61 7.86
CA ALA A 130 -14.15 19.72 6.69
C ALA A 130 -15.30 20.72 6.82
N TYR A 131 -15.83 20.92 8.03
CA TYR A 131 -17.12 21.57 8.21
C TYR A 131 -16.98 23.05 8.50
N CYS A 132 -17.72 23.87 7.75
CA CYS A 132 -17.74 25.31 7.91
C CYS A 132 -18.34 25.68 9.29
N PRO A 133 -17.67 26.51 10.10
CA PRO A 133 -18.15 26.89 11.44
C PRO A 133 -19.42 27.74 11.43
N HIS A 134 -19.86 28.21 10.25
CA HIS A 134 -21.13 28.93 10.11
C HIS A 134 -22.33 28.01 10.34
N LEU A 135 -22.56 27.05 9.43
CA LEU A 135 -23.73 26.14 9.47
C LEU A 135 -23.38 24.71 9.01
N GLY A 136 -22.11 24.29 9.18
CA GLY A 136 -21.70 22.89 9.02
C GLY A 136 -21.61 22.36 7.59
N ALA A 137 -21.57 23.22 6.57
CA ALA A 137 -21.37 22.78 5.20
C ALA A 137 -19.97 22.18 5.00
N HIS A 138 -19.88 21.04 4.31
CA HIS A 138 -18.60 20.41 4.00
C HIS A 138 -17.84 21.21 2.93
N LEU A 139 -16.72 21.83 3.30
CA LEU A 139 -15.92 22.71 2.44
C LEU A 139 -15.31 21.98 1.24
N GLY A 140 -14.99 20.69 1.38
CA GLY A 140 -14.47 19.86 0.27
C GLY A 140 -15.51 19.39 -0.75
N VAL A 141 -16.81 19.60 -0.51
CA VAL A 141 -17.89 19.14 -1.41
C VAL A 141 -18.56 20.36 -2.03
N GLY A 142 -18.17 20.68 -3.26
CA GLY A 142 -18.67 21.85 -3.99
C GLY A 142 -18.04 23.18 -3.58
N GLY A 143 -17.17 23.20 -2.56
CA GLY A 143 -16.38 24.40 -2.26
C GLY A 143 -15.36 24.69 -3.36
N THR A 144 -15.03 25.98 -3.52
CA THR A 144 -14.13 26.46 -4.57
C THR A 144 -12.89 27.10 -3.95
N VAL A 145 -11.77 27.04 -4.67
CA VAL A 145 -10.53 27.67 -4.21
C VAL A 145 -10.33 28.98 -4.95
N GLU A 146 -10.05 30.04 -4.21
CA GLU A 146 -9.67 31.33 -4.76
C GLU A 146 -8.39 31.81 -4.09
N ASN A 147 -7.33 32.05 -4.86
CA ASN A 147 -5.99 32.33 -4.34
C ASN A 147 -5.53 31.20 -3.38
N GLU A 148 -5.32 31.48 -2.11
CA GLU A 148 -4.94 30.47 -1.09
C GLU A 148 -6.13 30.09 -0.18
N CYS A 149 -7.34 30.56 -0.50
CA CYS A 149 -8.52 30.45 0.35
C CYS A 149 -9.49 29.39 -0.16
N ILE A 150 -10.13 28.67 0.76
CA ILE A 150 -11.27 27.80 0.47
C ILE A 150 -12.56 28.56 0.70
N THR A 151 -13.46 28.55 -0.29
CA THR A 151 -14.76 29.20 -0.27
C THR A 151 -15.84 28.18 0.03
N CYS A 152 -16.61 28.44 1.09
CA CYS A 152 -17.72 27.59 1.50
C CYS A 152 -18.82 27.57 0.42
N PRO A 153 -19.29 26.39 -0.01
CA PRO A 153 -20.31 26.28 -1.06
C PRO A 153 -21.68 26.82 -0.66
N PHE A 154 -21.93 27.01 0.64
CA PHE A 154 -23.26 27.38 1.11
C PHE A 154 -23.48 28.89 1.10
N HIS A 155 -22.58 29.64 1.74
CA HIS A 155 -22.73 31.09 1.94
C HIS A 155 -21.51 31.89 1.47
N GLY A 156 -20.55 31.24 0.78
CA GLY A 156 -19.38 31.92 0.22
C GLY A 156 -18.36 32.42 1.25
N TRP A 157 -18.44 32.01 2.52
CA TRP A 157 -17.43 32.34 3.52
C TRP A 157 -16.07 31.78 3.08
N GLN A 158 -15.04 32.62 3.07
CA GLN A 158 -13.70 32.25 2.63
C GLN A 158 -12.78 32.06 3.83
N PHE A 159 -12.00 31.00 3.85
CA PHE A 159 -11.03 30.73 4.92
C PHE A 159 -9.63 30.60 4.33
N HIS A 160 -8.65 31.28 4.94
CA HIS A 160 -7.29 31.35 4.44
C HIS A 160 -6.48 30.08 4.76
N GLY A 161 -5.79 29.48 3.79
CA GLY A 161 -5.08 28.21 4.00
C GLY A 161 -3.89 28.25 4.96
N GLN A 162 -3.25 29.40 5.18
CA GLN A 162 -2.08 29.44 6.07
C GLN A 162 -2.42 29.14 7.54
N ASN A 163 -3.60 29.58 7.99
CA ASN A 163 -3.96 29.55 9.41
C ASN A 163 -5.44 29.18 9.64
N GLY A 164 -6.27 29.09 8.60
CA GLY A 164 -7.69 28.78 8.70
C GLY A 164 -8.56 29.96 9.14
N SER A 165 -8.02 31.18 9.22
CA SER A 165 -8.82 32.36 9.62
C SER A 165 -9.88 32.67 8.56
N LEU A 166 -11.04 33.14 9.01
CA LEU A 166 -12.01 33.77 8.13
C LEU A 166 -11.33 34.94 7.39
N PHE A 167 -11.42 34.91 6.07
CA PHE A 167 -10.79 35.87 5.16
C PHE A 167 -11.81 36.85 4.58
N ASN A 168 -13.02 36.38 4.28
CA ASN A 168 -14.06 37.19 3.64
C ASN A 168 -15.45 36.58 3.87
N ILE A 169 -16.44 37.45 4.06
CA ILE A 169 -17.87 37.12 4.02
C ILE A 169 -18.49 38.00 2.91
N PRO A 170 -18.95 37.43 1.78
CA PRO A 170 -19.34 38.23 0.60
C PRO A 170 -20.43 39.27 0.83
N TYR A 171 -21.23 39.12 1.88
CA TYR A 171 -22.38 39.95 2.20
C TYR A 171 -22.24 40.71 3.53
N SER A 172 -21.05 40.72 4.15
CA SER A 172 -20.84 41.42 5.41
C SER A 172 -19.46 42.07 5.48
N ASN A 173 -19.41 43.30 5.99
CA ASN A 173 -18.17 44.03 6.29
C ASN A 173 -17.87 44.03 7.80
N ALA A 174 -18.43 43.08 8.56
CA ALA A 174 -18.34 43.08 10.03
C ALA A 174 -16.97 42.60 10.51
N GLU A 175 -16.05 43.54 10.70
CA GLU A 175 -14.70 43.35 11.31
C GLU A 175 -14.76 42.56 12.64
N ALA A 176 -15.87 42.63 13.39
CA ALA A 176 -16.06 41.94 14.66
C ALA A 176 -16.28 40.41 14.55
N LEU A 177 -16.68 39.86 13.40
CA LEU A 177 -16.84 38.40 13.22
C LEU A 177 -15.51 37.69 12.92
N GLU A 178 -14.56 38.42 12.34
CA GLU A 178 -13.28 37.91 11.82
C GLU A 178 -12.36 37.33 12.91
N ALA A 179 -12.54 37.76 14.16
CA ALA A 179 -11.72 37.29 15.29
C ALA A 179 -12.13 35.92 15.84
N SER A 180 -13.34 35.42 15.53
CA SER A 180 -13.92 34.21 16.17
C SER A 180 -14.08 33.01 15.26
N ALA A 181 -14.33 33.22 13.95
CA ALA A 181 -14.55 32.14 13.01
C ALA A 181 -13.24 31.64 12.40
N LYS A 182 -12.85 30.41 12.73
CA LYS A 182 -11.62 29.78 12.23
C LYS A 182 -11.86 28.30 11.97
N ILE A 183 -11.31 27.78 10.88
CA ILE A 183 -11.21 26.33 10.66
C ILE A 183 -9.89 25.81 11.21
N LYS A 184 -9.91 24.64 11.84
CA LYS A 184 -8.71 24.00 12.36
C LYS A 184 -7.86 23.46 11.21
N MET A 185 -6.65 23.99 11.08
CA MET A 185 -5.68 23.51 10.10
C MET A 185 -4.94 22.28 10.63
N HIS A 186 -4.66 21.33 9.74
CA HIS A 186 -3.88 20.14 10.03
C HIS A 186 -2.45 20.25 9.50
N ARG A 187 -1.52 19.69 10.26
CA ARG A 187 -0.10 19.69 9.89
C ARG A 187 0.16 18.64 8.82
N ILE A 188 0.62 19.10 7.66
CA ILE A 188 0.93 18.26 6.51
C ILE A 188 2.36 18.41 6.03
N ILE A 189 2.83 17.42 5.29
CA ILE A 189 4.03 17.51 4.46
C ILE A 189 3.74 16.88 3.09
N GLU A 190 4.20 17.54 2.03
CA GLU A 190 4.10 17.03 0.66
C GLU A 190 5.48 16.52 0.22
N ARG A 191 5.58 15.22 -0.09
CA ARG A 191 6.86 14.55 -0.38
C ARG A 191 6.63 13.25 -1.15
N ASN A 192 7.59 12.86 -1.99
CA ASN A 192 7.56 11.61 -2.76
C ASN A 192 6.24 11.36 -3.53
N GLY A 193 5.56 12.40 -4.00
CA GLY A 193 4.27 12.28 -4.69
C GLY A 193 3.04 12.10 -3.79
N PHE A 194 3.17 12.25 -2.47
CA PHE A 194 2.08 12.15 -1.51
C PHE A 194 1.93 13.41 -0.67
N ILE A 195 0.71 13.63 -0.17
CA ILE A 195 0.43 14.55 0.92
C ILE A 195 0.20 13.70 2.18
N TYR A 196 1.04 13.91 3.19
CA TYR A 196 0.95 13.23 4.48
C TYR A 196 0.38 14.17 5.54
N LEU A 197 -0.41 13.63 6.45
CA LEU A 197 -0.89 14.32 7.65
C LEU A 197 -0.21 13.74 8.89
N TRP A 198 0.19 14.63 9.80
CA TRP A 198 0.68 14.23 11.11
C TRP A 198 -0.46 14.16 12.10
N HIS A 199 -0.54 13.04 12.81
CA HIS A 199 -1.40 12.87 13.96
C HIS A 199 -0.59 12.64 15.23
N HIS A 200 -0.97 13.33 16.30
CA HIS A 200 -0.51 13.03 17.64
C HIS A 200 -1.64 13.32 18.62
N ALA A 201 -2.02 12.33 19.43
CA ALA A 201 -3.12 12.44 20.38
C ALA A 201 -2.89 13.55 21.42
N GLU A 202 -1.64 13.83 21.79
CA GLU A 202 -1.27 14.94 22.68
C GLU A 202 -0.99 16.27 21.95
N GLY A 203 -1.22 16.36 20.63
CA GLY A 203 -0.96 17.57 19.85
C GLY A 203 0.51 17.95 19.66
N GLN A 204 1.46 17.03 19.90
CA GLN A 204 2.89 17.30 19.76
C GLN A 204 3.33 17.52 18.31
N GLU A 205 4.43 18.26 18.13
CA GLU A 205 5.11 18.46 16.84
C GLU A 205 5.79 17.18 16.33
N PRO A 206 6.00 17.02 15.01
CA PRO A 206 6.63 15.83 14.46
C PRO A 206 8.09 15.78 14.91
N PHE A 207 8.49 14.66 15.48
CA PHE A 207 9.89 14.39 15.81
C PHE A 207 10.61 13.50 14.77
N TRP A 208 9.88 13.06 13.75
CA TRP A 208 10.40 12.42 12.54
C TRP A 208 9.60 12.88 11.30
N PHE A 209 10.13 12.65 10.11
CA PHE A 209 9.51 13.05 8.84
C PHE A 209 9.70 11.95 7.79
N PRO A 210 8.68 11.67 6.95
CA PRO A 210 8.77 10.64 5.91
C PRO A 210 10.06 10.77 5.10
N GLY A 211 10.77 9.65 4.88
CA GLY A 211 12.06 9.62 4.20
C GLY A 211 12.09 10.33 2.84
N GLU A 212 13.21 10.94 2.48
CA GLU A 212 13.39 11.60 1.18
C GLU A 212 14.01 10.68 0.14
N HIS A 213 13.29 10.47 -0.97
CA HIS A 213 13.79 9.69 -2.10
C HIS A 213 14.28 10.60 -3.21
N LYS A 214 15.58 10.92 -3.21
CA LYS A 214 16.19 11.88 -4.16
C LYS A 214 15.86 11.61 -5.62
N LYS A 215 15.77 10.34 -6.04
CA LYS A 215 15.45 9.97 -7.44
C LYS A 215 13.99 10.22 -7.80
N ILE A 216 13.08 10.09 -6.84
CA ILE A 216 11.66 10.40 -7.02
C ILE A 216 11.50 11.92 -7.07
N LEU A 217 12.12 12.63 -6.12
CA LEU A 217 12.06 14.09 -6.02
C LEU A 217 12.69 14.79 -7.24
N SER A 218 13.74 14.22 -7.83
CA SER A 218 14.37 14.74 -9.06
C SER A 218 13.66 14.34 -10.35
N GLY A 219 12.60 13.52 -10.27
CA GLY A 219 11.88 12.99 -11.43
C GLY A 219 12.63 11.91 -12.21
N GLN A 220 13.82 11.47 -11.76
CA GLN A 220 14.54 10.34 -12.39
C GLN A 220 13.75 9.04 -12.28
N TRP A 221 12.98 8.88 -11.19
CA TRP A 221 12.06 7.77 -11.00
C TRP A 221 10.64 8.28 -11.06
N ALA A 222 9.89 7.81 -12.05
CA ALA A 222 8.48 8.16 -12.22
C ALA A 222 7.58 7.15 -11.51
N SER A 223 6.44 7.63 -11.03
CA SER A 223 5.33 6.75 -10.65
C SER A 223 4.82 6.06 -11.91
N CYS A 224 4.82 4.73 -11.91
CA CYS A 224 4.34 3.96 -13.07
C CYS A 224 3.01 3.25 -12.81
N HIS A 225 2.69 2.95 -11.56
CA HIS A 225 1.44 2.30 -11.18
C HIS A 225 0.97 2.77 -9.79
N ARG A 226 -0.35 2.92 -9.63
CA ARG A 226 -1.00 3.28 -8.37
C ARG A 226 -2.26 2.45 -8.17
N HIS A 227 -2.50 2.02 -6.93
CA HIS A 227 -3.73 1.32 -6.57
C HIS A 227 -4.13 1.63 -5.13
N GLU A 228 -5.42 1.64 -4.86
CA GLU A 228 -5.96 1.86 -3.52
C GLU A 228 -7.01 0.79 -3.22
N MET A 229 -7.01 0.32 -1.97
CA MET A 229 -8.03 -0.59 -1.47
C MET A 229 -8.39 -0.25 -0.04
N THR A 230 -9.54 -0.75 0.40
CA THR A 230 -10.00 -0.67 1.79
C THR A 230 -10.17 -2.07 2.35
N ILE A 231 -9.66 -2.29 3.56
CA ILE A 231 -9.72 -3.58 4.25
C ILE A 231 -10.32 -3.44 5.64
N GLY A 232 -10.95 -4.53 6.12
CA GLY A 232 -11.55 -4.60 7.45
C GLY A 232 -10.61 -5.19 8.48
N ALA A 233 -9.71 -4.41 9.08
CA ALA A 233 -8.79 -4.89 10.11
C ALA A 233 -8.36 -3.75 11.04
N HIS A 234 -7.78 -4.08 12.20
CA HIS A 234 -7.08 -3.10 13.01
C HIS A 234 -5.72 -2.77 12.37
N ILE A 235 -5.27 -1.52 12.38
CA ILE A 235 -3.99 -1.14 11.73
C ILE A 235 -2.83 -2.02 12.21
N GLN A 236 -2.71 -2.26 13.52
CA GLN A 236 -1.63 -3.09 14.06
C GLN A 236 -1.67 -4.53 13.52
N ASP A 237 -2.85 -5.11 13.27
CA ASP A 237 -2.94 -6.46 12.68
C ASP A 237 -2.36 -6.52 11.26
N VAL A 238 -2.48 -5.43 10.51
CA VAL A 238 -1.92 -5.28 9.16
C VAL A 238 -0.40 -5.13 9.24
N ARG A 239 0.07 -4.29 10.17
CA ARG A 239 1.50 -4.00 10.32
C ARG A 239 2.31 -5.16 10.93
N GLU A 240 1.68 -5.98 11.78
CA GLU A 240 2.31 -7.16 12.39
C GLU A 240 2.88 -8.14 11.37
N ASN A 241 2.31 -8.21 10.15
CA ASN A 241 2.84 -9.05 9.06
C ASN A 241 4.30 -8.74 8.71
N LEU A 242 4.80 -7.52 8.96
CA LEU A 242 6.20 -7.19 8.71
C LEU A 242 7.19 -8.00 9.56
N ALA A 243 6.76 -8.35 10.79
CA ALA A 243 7.56 -9.09 11.75
C ALA A 243 7.28 -10.60 11.72
N ASP A 244 6.16 -11.02 11.12
CA ASP A 244 5.84 -12.42 10.86
C ASP A 244 6.48 -12.85 9.53
N VAL A 245 7.72 -13.32 9.52
CA VAL A 245 8.33 -13.80 8.27
C VAL A 245 7.77 -15.17 7.84
N ASN A 246 7.16 -15.91 8.78
CA ASN A 246 6.72 -17.28 8.53
C ASN A 246 5.46 -17.34 7.65
N HIS A 247 4.57 -16.33 7.71
CA HIS A 247 3.39 -16.29 6.84
C HIS A 247 3.75 -16.31 5.35
N PHE A 248 4.93 -15.81 4.95
CA PHE A 248 5.37 -15.86 3.54
C PHE A 248 5.39 -17.28 2.99
N ASN A 249 5.81 -18.27 3.79
CA ASN A 249 5.87 -19.67 3.37
C ASN A 249 4.50 -20.36 3.28
N VAL A 250 3.44 -19.74 3.79
CA VAL A 250 2.08 -20.31 3.78
C VAL A 250 1.17 -19.53 2.83
N VAL A 251 1.16 -18.20 2.96
CA VAL A 251 0.28 -17.28 2.22
C VAL A 251 0.87 -16.93 0.85
N HIS A 252 2.20 -16.86 0.75
CA HIS A 252 2.88 -16.39 -0.45
C HIS A 252 3.71 -17.44 -1.19
N ALA A 253 3.83 -18.67 -0.67
CA ALA A 253 4.60 -19.74 -1.31
C ALA A 253 4.21 -20.03 -2.78
N PRO A 254 2.93 -19.99 -3.20
CA PRO A 254 2.58 -20.11 -4.62
C PRO A 254 3.14 -18.97 -5.50
N GLY A 255 3.50 -17.84 -4.88
CA GLY A 255 4.05 -16.65 -5.52
C GLY A 255 3.20 -16.18 -6.69
N MET A 256 3.88 -15.76 -7.77
CA MET A 256 3.26 -15.36 -9.02
C MET A 256 2.67 -16.53 -9.83
N PHE A 257 3.06 -17.78 -9.55
CA PHE A 257 2.75 -18.94 -10.39
C PHE A 257 1.41 -19.62 -10.07
N GLU A 258 0.69 -19.14 -9.06
CA GLU A 258 -0.56 -19.72 -8.60
C GLU A 258 -1.59 -19.94 -9.73
N GLY A 259 -2.02 -21.19 -9.89
CA GLY A 259 -3.04 -21.58 -10.86
C GLY A 259 -2.57 -21.47 -12.32
N ILE A 260 -1.26 -21.45 -12.57
CA ILE A 260 -0.67 -21.50 -13.92
C ILE A 260 0.43 -22.57 -13.96
N LEU A 261 1.47 -22.43 -13.14
CA LEU A 261 2.63 -23.29 -13.12
C LEU A 261 2.86 -23.79 -11.69
N ASN A 262 1.96 -24.63 -11.19
CA ASN A 262 1.95 -25.11 -9.81
C ASN A 262 3.18 -25.97 -9.43
N PHE A 263 4.07 -26.26 -10.37
CA PHE A 263 5.37 -26.87 -10.11
C PHE A 263 6.45 -25.86 -9.72
N PHE A 264 6.15 -24.56 -9.72
CA PHE A 264 7.00 -23.53 -9.13
C PHE A 264 6.43 -23.06 -7.79
N SER A 265 7.31 -22.85 -6.82
CA SER A 265 6.98 -22.27 -5.52
C SER A 265 8.13 -21.41 -5.02
N PHE A 266 7.87 -20.57 -4.01
CA PHE A 266 8.90 -19.80 -3.35
C PHE A 266 9.07 -20.29 -1.91
N LYS A 267 10.33 -20.41 -1.49
CA LYS A 267 10.69 -20.55 -0.07
C LYS A 267 11.28 -19.24 0.41
N TYR A 268 10.82 -18.81 1.58
CA TYR A 268 11.20 -17.54 2.19
C TYR A 268 11.89 -17.79 3.53
N GLN A 269 12.97 -17.05 3.76
CA GLN A 269 13.66 -16.96 5.04
C GLN A 269 14.01 -15.50 5.25
N GLY A 270 13.96 -15.03 6.48
CA GLY A 270 14.21 -13.63 6.72
C GLY A 270 14.24 -13.29 8.19
N GLU A 271 14.54 -12.03 8.42
CA GLU A 271 14.65 -11.46 9.75
C GLU A 271 14.02 -10.08 9.78
N TRP A 272 13.48 -9.73 10.95
CA TRP A 272 12.94 -8.42 11.23
C TRP A 272 13.75 -7.78 12.35
N THR A 273 14.10 -6.50 12.17
CA THR A 273 14.93 -5.75 13.11
C THR A 273 14.41 -4.32 13.28
N ILE A 274 14.63 -3.76 14.47
CA ILE A 274 14.43 -2.33 14.71
C ILE A 274 15.68 -1.60 14.24
N MET A 275 15.52 -0.62 13.36
CA MET A 275 16.65 0.15 12.82
C MET A 275 17.10 1.15 13.88
N LYS A 276 18.18 0.83 14.59
CA LYS A 276 18.82 1.76 15.51
C LYS A 276 19.89 2.54 14.75
N ASP A 277 19.82 3.87 14.83
CA ASP A 277 20.93 4.72 14.38
C ASP A 277 21.80 5.03 15.60
N GLU A 278 23.06 4.59 15.57
CA GLU A 278 24.02 4.86 16.65
C GLU A 278 24.44 6.34 16.70
N THR A 279 24.26 7.09 15.62
CA THR A 279 24.63 8.50 15.53
C THR A 279 23.48 9.45 15.89
N THR A 280 22.23 8.99 15.75
CA THR A 280 21.05 9.71 16.22
C THR A 280 20.21 8.79 17.08
N LEU A 281 20.14 9.10 18.39
CA LEU A 281 19.19 8.52 19.37
C LEU A 281 17.69 8.67 18.98
N LYS A 282 17.38 9.04 17.73
CA LYS A 282 16.09 9.51 17.21
C LYS A 282 15.35 8.53 16.29
N ARG A 283 15.97 7.42 15.83
CA ARG A 283 15.33 6.47 14.88
C ARG A 283 14.65 5.25 15.50
N ASN A 284 14.08 5.37 16.70
CA ASN A 284 13.29 4.29 17.28
C ASN A 284 11.96 4.01 16.54
N HIS A 285 11.59 4.87 15.57
CA HIS A 285 10.38 4.78 14.77
C HIS A 285 10.55 3.97 13.47
N MET A 286 11.74 3.40 13.19
CA MET A 286 11.98 2.65 11.94
C MET A 286 12.27 1.17 12.20
N THR A 287 11.83 0.32 11.28
CA THR A 287 12.14 -1.12 11.28
C THR A 287 12.49 -1.60 9.89
N SER A 288 13.22 -2.70 9.78
CA SER A 288 13.49 -3.35 8.51
C SER A 288 13.21 -4.85 8.59
N SER A 289 12.55 -5.38 7.57
CA SER A 289 12.38 -6.80 7.34
C SER A 289 13.13 -7.19 6.08
N VAL A 290 14.11 -8.08 6.18
CA VAL A 290 14.87 -8.59 5.04
C VAL A 290 14.43 -10.02 4.80
N VAL A 291 13.82 -10.27 3.65
CA VAL A 291 13.29 -11.58 3.26
C VAL A 291 14.03 -12.07 2.03
N HIS A 292 14.82 -13.13 2.22
CA HIS A 292 15.42 -13.91 1.16
C HIS A 292 14.40 -14.91 0.63
N SER A 293 14.18 -14.86 -0.68
CA SER A 293 13.30 -15.77 -1.40
C SER A 293 14.11 -16.61 -2.38
N VAL A 294 13.77 -17.88 -2.51
CA VAL A 294 14.36 -18.78 -3.51
C VAL A 294 13.23 -19.42 -4.30
N LEU A 295 13.27 -19.26 -5.63
CA LEU A 295 12.37 -19.98 -6.54
C LEU A 295 12.74 -21.46 -6.55
N MET A 296 11.76 -22.31 -6.25
CA MET A 296 11.84 -23.76 -6.23
C MET A 296 11.10 -24.35 -7.42
N LEU A 297 11.67 -25.39 -8.03
CA LEU A 297 11.03 -26.24 -9.02
C LEU A 297 10.72 -27.62 -8.41
N PHE A 298 9.47 -28.05 -8.53
CA PHE A 298 8.90 -29.25 -7.90
C PHE A 298 9.17 -29.34 -6.38
N ASP A 299 9.30 -28.18 -5.71
CA ASP A 299 9.75 -28.04 -4.31
C ASP A 299 11.12 -28.66 -3.97
N LYS A 300 11.87 -29.09 -5.00
CA LYS A 300 13.11 -29.87 -4.87
C LYS A 300 14.35 -29.12 -5.34
N PHE A 301 14.25 -28.35 -6.43
CA PHE A 301 15.40 -27.73 -7.07
C PHE A 301 15.36 -26.21 -6.91
N SER A 302 16.40 -25.63 -6.30
CA SER A 302 16.56 -24.18 -6.14
C SER A 302 17.09 -23.54 -7.42
N LEU A 303 16.46 -22.45 -7.88
CA LEU A 303 16.82 -21.80 -9.14
C LEU A 303 17.46 -20.43 -8.96
N PHE A 304 16.71 -19.46 -8.43
CA PHE A 304 17.13 -18.06 -8.37
C PHE A 304 16.86 -17.48 -6.98
N PRO A 305 17.89 -17.02 -6.25
CA PRO A 305 17.70 -16.27 -5.02
C PRO A 305 17.31 -14.82 -5.35
N THR A 306 16.46 -14.22 -4.52
CA THR A 306 16.10 -12.80 -4.58
C THR A 306 15.91 -12.28 -3.17
N THR A 307 16.37 -11.04 -2.90
CA THR A 307 16.21 -10.41 -1.60
C THR A 307 15.18 -9.29 -1.70
N LEU A 308 14.19 -9.35 -0.81
CA LEU A 308 13.18 -8.32 -0.60
C LEU A 308 13.55 -7.56 0.67
N GLN A 309 13.60 -6.24 0.61
CA GLN A 309 13.80 -5.42 1.80
C GLN A 309 12.58 -4.54 2.03
N PHE A 310 11.94 -4.73 3.18
CA PHE A 310 10.90 -3.84 3.68
C PHE A 310 11.54 -2.86 4.65
N ILE A 311 11.24 -1.58 4.48
CA ILE A 311 11.53 -0.53 5.43
C ILE A 311 10.19 0.00 5.92
N GLU A 312 10.02 0.06 7.23
CA GLU A 312 8.86 0.65 7.88
C GLU A 312 9.28 1.93 8.58
N GLU A 313 8.50 2.99 8.38
CA GLU A 313 8.66 4.26 9.05
C GLU A 313 7.37 4.65 9.77
N GLY A 314 7.41 4.65 11.10
CA GLY A 314 6.23 4.92 11.91
C GLY A 314 5.17 3.82 11.80
N PRO A 315 3.90 4.12 12.09
CA PRO A 315 2.84 3.11 12.18
C PRO A 315 2.15 2.78 10.85
N GLY A 316 2.43 3.51 9.76
CA GLY A 316 1.62 3.44 8.54
C GLY A 316 2.38 3.54 7.22
N LEU A 317 3.69 3.78 7.22
CA LEU A 317 4.45 3.99 5.98
C LEU A 317 5.45 2.86 5.75
N SER A 318 5.22 2.04 4.72
CA SER A 318 6.17 1.02 4.29
C SER A 318 6.72 1.27 2.90
N GLU A 319 7.95 0.81 2.71
CA GLU A 319 8.64 0.76 1.44
C GLU A 319 9.13 -0.65 1.20
N LEU A 320 8.74 -1.25 0.08
CA LEU A 320 9.32 -2.49 -0.42
C LEU A 320 10.34 -2.14 -1.51
N HIS A 321 11.60 -2.35 -1.20
CA HIS A 321 12.73 -2.19 -2.10
C HIS A 321 12.94 -3.50 -2.86
N LEU A 322 12.64 -3.47 -4.17
CA LEU A 322 12.81 -4.60 -5.07
C LEU A 322 14.05 -4.39 -5.92
N ASN A 323 15.06 -5.23 -5.67
CA ASN A 323 16.30 -5.26 -6.43
C ASN A 323 16.43 -6.61 -7.16
N ILE A 324 16.07 -6.63 -8.45
CA ILE A 324 16.10 -7.82 -9.29
C ILE A 324 17.11 -7.59 -10.42
N GLY A 325 18.35 -8.02 -10.20
CA GLY A 325 19.45 -7.76 -11.12
C GLY A 325 19.69 -6.25 -11.29
N PHE A 326 19.45 -5.73 -12.49
CA PHE A 326 19.57 -4.30 -12.81
C PHE A 326 18.29 -3.49 -12.55
N ILE A 327 17.16 -4.16 -12.31
CA ILE A 327 15.88 -3.52 -12.02
C ILE A 327 15.87 -3.10 -10.56
N LYS A 328 15.74 -1.80 -10.33
CA LYS A 328 15.57 -1.22 -9.00
C LYS A 328 14.23 -0.51 -8.96
N SER A 329 13.42 -0.82 -7.97
CA SER A 329 12.13 -0.17 -7.76
C SER A 329 11.79 -0.08 -6.29
N ILE A 330 10.97 0.90 -5.95
CA ILE A 330 10.38 1.06 -4.63
C ILE A 330 8.87 1.00 -4.80
N LEU A 331 8.24 0.07 -4.10
CA LEU A 331 6.81 0.03 -3.93
C LEU A 331 6.47 0.61 -2.56
N PHE A 332 5.82 1.77 -2.54
CA PHE A 332 5.20 2.28 -1.32
C PHE A 332 3.94 1.47 -1.01
N ILE A 333 3.79 1.07 0.26
CA ILE A 333 2.62 0.40 0.80
C ILE A 333 2.21 1.17 2.05
N HIS A 334 1.34 2.16 1.90
CA HIS A 334 0.92 3.01 3.01
C HIS A 334 -0.42 2.55 3.55
N VAL A 335 -0.53 2.40 4.87
CA VAL A 335 -1.74 1.99 5.57
C VAL A 335 -2.24 3.17 6.41
N THR A 336 -3.46 3.61 6.14
CA THR A 336 -4.09 4.75 6.80
C THR A 336 -5.40 4.33 7.43
N PRO A 337 -5.59 4.51 8.76
CA PRO A 337 -6.88 4.27 9.38
C PRO A 337 -7.89 5.27 8.84
N LEU A 338 -9.04 4.77 8.39
CA LEU A 338 -10.22 5.58 8.11
C LEU A 338 -11.19 5.53 9.29
N GLU A 339 -11.33 4.35 9.89
CA GLU A 339 -12.15 4.07 11.07
C GLU A 339 -11.43 3.01 11.93
N PRO A 340 -11.91 2.66 13.14
CA PRO A 340 -11.19 1.76 14.03
C PRO A 340 -10.80 0.41 13.44
N MET A 341 -11.64 -0.13 12.56
CA MET A 341 -11.43 -1.42 11.90
C MET A 341 -11.44 -1.32 10.38
N THR A 342 -11.29 -0.11 9.84
CA THR A 342 -11.34 0.16 8.39
C THR A 342 -10.06 0.88 7.99
N GLN A 343 -9.21 0.21 7.21
CA GLN A 343 -7.91 0.75 6.78
C GLN A 343 -7.90 0.95 5.28
N ARG A 344 -7.40 2.10 4.82
CA ARG A 344 -7.05 2.32 3.42
C ARG A 344 -5.60 1.92 3.20
N ILE A 345 -5.35 1.11 2.18
CA ILE A 345 -4.01 0.77 1.73
C ILE A 345 -3.76 1.41 0.37
N VAL A 346 -2.69 2.19 0.27
CA VAL A 346 -2.24 2.83 -0.97
C VAL A 346 -0.96 2.16 -1.44
N PHE A 347 -0.95 1.75 -2.69
CA PHE A 347 0.20 1.18 -3.39
C PHE A 347 0.68 2.15 -4.45
N GLN A 348 1.97 2.46 -4.49
CA GLN A 348 2.56 3.24 -5.57
C GLN A 348 3.95 2.76 -5.92
N LEU A 349 4.13 2.38 -7.20
CA LEU A 349 5.40 1.85 -7.70
C LEU A 349 6.21 2.94 -8.40
N TYR A 350 7.43 3.15 -7.91
CA TYR A 350 8.44 4.03 -8.51
C TYR A 350 9.60 3.22 -9.06
N THR A 351 10.01 3.55 -10.27
CA THR A 351 11.19 2.95 -10.91
C THR A 351 11.74 3.86 -12.00
N SER A 352 12.88 3.50 -12.57
CA SER A 352 13.47 4.22 -13.70
C SER A 352 12.54 4.13 -14.93
N ASP A 353 12.47 5.20 -15.69
CA ASP A 353 11.64 5.36 -16.90
C ASP A 353 11.95 4.37 -18.03
N TRP A 354 13.18 3.88 -18.15
CA TRP A 354 13.60 2.95 -19.18
C TRP A 354 13.09 1.51 -18.99
N ILE A 355 12.53 1.17 -17.82
CA ILE A 355 12.03 -0.17 -17.56
C ILE A 355 10.71 -0.37 -18.32
N PRO A 356 10.60 -1.40 -19.19
CA PRO A 356 9.39 -1.63 -19.97
C PRO A 356 8.14 -1.73 -19.10
N THR A 357 7.05 -1.08 -19.52
CA THR A 357 5.75 -1.09 -18.81
C THR A 357 5.22 -2.49 -18.55
N LEU A 358 5.52 -3.45 -19.44
CA LEU A 358 5.22 -4.86 -19.24
C LEU A 358 5.84 -5.37 -17.93
N ILE A 359 7.12 -5.12 -17.69
CA ILE A 359 7.84 -5.58 -16.50
C ILE A 359 7.29 -4.89 -15.24
N THR A 360 7.10 -3.57 -15.28
CA THR A 360 6.58 -2.83 -14.12
C THR A 360 5.15 -3.25 -13.76
N SER A 361 4.33 -3.55 -14.76
CA SER A 361 2.96 -4.07 -14.54
C SER A 361 2.98 -5.45 -13.87
N LEU A 362 3.87 -6.35 -14.30
CA LEU A 362 3.98 -7.69 -13.70
C LEU A 362 4.48 -7.61 -12.24
N LEU A 363 5.48 -6.77 -11.97
CA LEU A 363 5.97 -6.53 -10.61
C LEU A 363 4.85 -5.98 -9.72
N PHE A 364 4.17 -4.94 -10.18
CA PHE A 364 3.09 -4.30 -9.42
C PHE A 364 1.93 -5.27 -9.14
N ALA A 365 1.47 -5.98 -10.17
CA ALA A 365 0.38 -6.94 -10.03
C ALA A 365 0.72 -8.10 -9.09
N ASN A 366 1.96 -8.61 -9.15
CA ASN A 366 2.41 -9.65 -8.21
C ASN A 366 2.38 -9.14 -6.77
N SER A 367 2.91 -7.94 -6.51
CA SER A 367 2.87 -7.33 -5.18
C SER A 367 1.44 -7.10 -4.69
N LEU A 368 0.54 -6.63 -5.55
CA LEU A 368 -0.87 -6.49 -5.21
C LEU A 368 -1.50 -7.83 -4.86
N ASN A 369 -1.29 -8.87 -5.67
CA ASN A 369 -1.83 -10.21 -5.41
C ASN A 369 -1.37 -10.78 -4.07
N MET A 370 -0.10 -10.56 -3.69
CA MET A 370 0.38 -10.95 -2.37
C MET A 370 -0.43 -10.26 -1.26
N VAL A 371 -0.56 -8.94 -1.30
CA VAL A 371 -1.31 -8.22 -0.24
C VAL A 371 -2.81 -8.53 -0.28
N TYR A 372 -3.37 -8.89 -1.43
CA TYR A 372 -4.75 -9.38 -1.50
C TYR A 372 -4.97 -10.69 -0.74
N ARG A 373 -3.98 -11.60 -0.75
CA ARG A 373 -4.03 -12.82 0.07
C ARG A 373 -3.96 -12.49 1.56
N ASP A 374 -3.17 -11.49 1.95
CA ASP A 374 -3.13 -11.02 3.34
C ASP A 374 -4.45 -10.36 3.75
N ALA A 375 -5.02 -9.52 2.89
CA ALA A 375 -6.28 -8.83 3.12
C ALA A 375 -7.45 -9.81 3.39
N ALA A 376 -7.43 -10.98 2.74
CA ALA A 376 -8.39 -12.04 3.01
C ALA A 376 -8.30 -12.58 4.45
N ILE A 377 -7.08 -12.71 4.99
CA ILE A 377 -6.84 -13.14 6.37
C ILE A 377 -7.19 -12.03 7.35
N TRP A 378 -6.68 -10.81 7.13
CA TRP A 378 -6.93 -9.66 8.00
C TRP A 378 -8.42 -9.35 8.17
N SER A 379 -9.21 -9.51 7.09
CA SER A 379 -10.65 -9.27 7.10
C SER A 379 -11.44 -10.29 7.93
N ARG A 380 -10.83 -11.43 8.32
CA ARG A 380 -11.48 -12.52 9.05
C ARG A 380 -10.78 -12.94 10.34
N LYS A 381 -9.61 -12.38 10.65
CA LYS A 381 -8.94 -12.59 11.94
C LYS A 381 -9.53 -11.71 13.04
N THR A 382 -9.22 -12.04 14.28
CA THR A 382 -9.44 -11.18 15.45
C THR A 382 -8.09 -10.79 16.04
N PHE A 383 -8.03 -9.62 16.67
CA PHE A 383 -6.87 -9.24 17.46
C PHE A 383 -6.78 -10.15 18.69
N VAL A 384 -5.63 -10.78 18.88
CA VAL A 384 -5.33 -11.62 20.06
C VAL A 384 -4.33 -10.86 20.92
N LYS A 385 -4.75 -10.37 22.09
CA LYS A 385 -3.89 -9.55 22.98
C LYS A 385 -2.63 -10.29 23.44
N SER A 386 -2.77 -11.56 23.80
CA SER A 386 -1.68 -12.41 24.31
C SER A 386 -1.59 -13.69 23.46
N PRO A 387 -0.96 -13.63 22.27
CA PRO A 387 -0.84 -14.77 21.39
C PRO A 387 0.13 -15.80 21.98
N ILE A 388 -0.14 -17.08 21.72
CA ILE A 388 0.80 -18.17 22.02
C ILE A 388 1.83 -18.17 20.88
N LEU A 389 3.08 -17.81 21.20
CA LEU A 389 4.15 -17.69 20.20
C LEU A 389 5.19 -18.80 20.40
N PRO A 390 5.43 -19.66 19.39
CA PRO A 390 6.59 -20.53 19.40
C PRO A 390 7.89 -19.69 19.29
N LYS A 391 9.03 -20.32 19.53
CA LYS A 391 10.34 -19.66 19.49
C LYS A 391 10.62 -18.95 18.16
N GLN A 392 10.07 -19.46 17.07
CA GLN A 392 10.24 -18.94 15.71
C GLN A 392 9.46 -17.64 15.46
N ASP A 393 8.46 -17.30 16.30
CA ASP A 393 7.59 -16.13 16.11
C ASP A 393 7.87 -15.03 17.14
N THR A 394 9.03 -15.05 17.80
CA THR A 394 9.38 -14.08 18.85
C THR A 394 9.46 -12.64 18.34
N SER A 395 9.71 -12.43 17.03
CA SER A 395 9.70 -11.13 16.37
C SER A 395 8.36 -10.41 16.52
N VAL A 396 7.23 -11.13 16.50
CA VAL A 396 5.89 -10.56 16.68
C VAL A 396 5.75 -9.89 18.04
N LYS A 397 6.30 -10.50 19.10
CA LYS A 397 6.28 -9.91 20.45
C LYS A 397 7.10 -8.62 20.50
N THR A 398 8.31 -8.63 19.93
CA THR A 398 9.17 -7.46 19.89
C THR A 398 8.57 -6.35 19.03
N PHE A 399 7.94 -6.69 17.91
CA PHE A 399 7.19 -5.77 17.08
C PHE A 399 6.08 -5.06 17.86
N ARG A 400 5.28 -5.80 18.63
CA ARG A 400 4.21 -5.19 19.44
C ARG A 400 4.73 -4.21 20.48
N LEU A 401 5.87 -4.52 21.12
CA LEU A 401 6.53 -3.60 22.05
C LEU A 401 7.02 -2.35 21.35
N TRP A 402 7.59 -2.49 20.16
CA TRP A 402 8.00 -1.37 19.31
C TRP A 402 6.80 -0.54 18.86
N PHE A 403 5.71 -1.16 18.39
CA PHE A 403 4.52 -0.48 17.88
C PHE A 403 3.77 0.26 18.99
N ALA A 404 3.83 -0.22 20.23
CA ALA A 404 3.22 0.42 21.39
C ALA A 404 3.71 1.85 21.63
N GLN A 405 4.90 2.22 21.14
CA GLN A 405 5.43 3.59 21.28
C GLN A 405 4.60 4.64 20.54
N PHE A 406 3.81 4.24 19.54
CA PHE A 406 2.94 5.13 18.77
C PHE A 406 1.62 5.39 19.48
N TYR A 407 1.43 4.91 20.70
CA TYR A 407 0.25 5.20 21.51
C TYR A 407 0.66 6.00 22.75
N SER A 408 -0.19 6.96 23.10
CA SER A 408 -0.09 7.79 24.30
C SER A 408 -1.33 7.63 25.18
N GLU A 409 -1.37 8.35 26.31
CA GLU A 409 -2.47 8.32 27.25
C GLU A 409 -3.80 8.74 26.62
N ASN A 410 -3.80 9.84 25.86
CA ASN A 410 -4.99 10.38 25.20
C ASN A 410 -5.28 9.78 23.82
N SER A 411 -4.58 8.70 23.43
CA SER A 411 -4.91 7.99 22.19
C SER A 411 -6.37 7.50 22.24
N TRP A 412 -7.14 7.81 21.20
CA TRP A 412 -8.58 7.51 21.14
C TRP A 412 -8.85 6.02 21.34
N ARG A 413 -9.88 5.65 22.10
CA ARG A 413 -10.24 4.25 22.37
C ARG A 413 -11.69 4.00 21.96
N VAL A 414 -11.96 2.80 21.46
CA VAL A 414 -13.34 2.40 21.16
C VAL A 414 -14.17 2.46 22.44
N GLY A 415 -15.24 3.25 22.41
CA GLY A 415 -16.15 3.42 23.54
C GLY A 415 -15.72 4.46 24.59
N SER A 416 -14.62 5.21 24.39
CA SER A 416 -14.33 6.38 25.24
C SER A 416 -15.26 7.56 24.91
N GLU A 417 -15.75 8.25 25.92
CA GLU A 417 -16.55 9.50 25.80
C GLU A 417 -15.79 10.68 25.20
N ASN A 418 -14.47 10.55 24.96
CA ASN A 418 -13.67 11.46 24.13
C ASN A 418 -14.04 11.37 22.64
N SER A 419 -15.34 11.29 22.34
CA SER A 419 -15.87 11.53 21.00
C SER A 419 -15.49 12.94 20.59
N PHE A 420 -14.82 13.05 19.45
CA PHE A 420 -14.47 14.28 18.74
C PHE A 420 -15.34 15.47 19.17
N GLU A 421 -14.83 16.30 20.10
CA GLU A 421 -15.43 17.61 20.34
C GLU A 421 -15.19 18.43 19.07
N PHE A 422 -16.30 18.78 18.40
CA PHE A 422 -16.35 19.48 17.12
C PHE A 422 -15.94 20.94 17.24
#